data_AF-A0A520M1U2-F1
#
_entry.id   AF-A0A520M1U2-F1
#
_cell.length_a   1.000
_cell.length_b   1.000
_cell.length_c   1.000
_cell.angle_alpha   90.00
_cell.angle_beta   90.00
_cell.angle_gamma   90.00
#
_symmetry.space_group_name_H-M   'P 1'
#
loop_
_entity.id
_entity.type
_entity.pdbx_description
1 polymer ?
#
loop_
_entity_poly.entity_id
_entity_poly.type
_entity_poly.pdbx_seq_one_letter_code
_entity_poly.pdbx_strand_id
1 'polypeptide(L)'
;MGKIKTLFFFYALFIPIIGFGQDKTEDPGARIWSHLDGRKIKAGIVNVIEKNVILRAPNGKSGPVALAKLSKEDQEYIAKWIQNNTRPEGFGEPDTIIEITTLKGEMKYNKPVITVYPGKKIKLILRNQDDMHHNLAITRPGKGKDMKVAQEAWKLGADGFAKHWIPKHPDLLFASKMADPHSSSTLYFTAPKRTGKYPYVCTLPGHAQVMRGTMIVSKEINPLSELTFTLFKGSWKKIPDWNKIEPSATDHVPSGKFDLSCTKEKDSFGIVFRGNIEVPKSGDYVFTVSSDDGSRLLIDRKIVIDHDGIHGDTAKSGKVKLEKGSHHIEVQYFEGGGEESLYVGWRIPGSKKEIPLSLNRRPSGGNSPSGQLLVAENEARIYRNFIQGAGSRAIGVGYPGGLNLAYDANNMRIAMLWLGDFIDAKRHWNGRGQGYQPPAGESVINGPPGVPFATINDSKEPWPDSLVRKENAQLPPVKGGYIFNGYRLTGQERIPTFRYTFGALSIEDIPSPQGSFESSEFSFKRILKISGDPVKNLYFRAASGQSIELTDDDTYLIDDSTALNFKLEGKPVIREIGGKKELLIPIKFSNDSAMFEQTIRWQ
;
A
#
# COMPACT_ATOMS: atom_id res chain seq x y z
N MET A 1 -42.06 -58.40 14.97
CA MET A 1 -41.42 -57.54 16.00
C MET A 1 -39.91 -57.69 15.82
N GLY A 2 -39.21 -56.61 15.45
CA GLY A 2 -37.77 -56.64 15.16
C GLY A 2 -37.38 -55.68 14.03
N LYS A 3 -37.17 -54.40 14.36
CA LYS A 3 -36.68 -53.38 13.42
C LYS A 3 -35.20 -53.64 13.14
N ILE A 4 -34.87 -54.00 11.90
CA ILE A 4 -33.50 -54.00 11.39
C ILE A 4 -33.11 -52.53 11.16
N LYS A 5 -32.18 -52.01 11.98
CA LYS A 5 -31.52 -50.73 11.73
C LYS A 5 -30.50 -50.93 10.62
N THR A 6 -30.81 -50.49 9.41
CA THR A 6 -29.83 -50.41 8.32
C THR A 6 -28.88 -49.25 8.61
N LEU A 7 -27.68 -49.58 9.09
CA LEU A 7 -26.55 -48.65 9.24
C LEU A 7 -26.05 -48.30 7.83
N PHE A 8 -26.12 -47.03 7.44
CA PHE A 8 -25.52 -46.55 6.20
C PHE A 8 -23.99 -46.45 6.36
N PHE A 9 -23.26 -47.37 5.73
CA PHE A 9 -21.83 -47.27 5.52
C PHE A 9 -21.54 -46.23 4.43
N PHE A 10 -20.79 -45.18 4.76
CA PHE A 10 -20.18 -44.28 3.78
C PHE A 10 -18.96 -44.98 3.16
N TYR A 11 -19.01 -45.29 1.86
CA TYR A 11 -17.79 -45.56 1.11
C TYR A 11 -17.16 -44.21 0.72
N ALA A 12 -16.03 -43.89 1.35
CA ALA A 12 -15.21 -42.73 1.02
C ALA A 12 -14.29 -43.09 -0.17
N LEU A 13 -14.53 -42.49 -1.33
CA LEU A 13 -13.49 -42.32 -2.34
C LEU A 13 -12.65 -41.11 -1.92
N PHE A 14 -11.44 -41.37 -1.41
CA PHE A 14 -10.45 -40.35 -1.09
C PHE A 14 -9.92 -39.72 -2.37
N ILE A 15 -10.36 -38.49 -2.65
CA ILE A 15 -9.58 -37.54 -3.46
C ILE A 15 -8.95 -36.57 -2.45
N PRO A 16 -7.62 -36.35 -2.44
CA PRO A 16 -6.99 -35.49 -1.46
C PRO A 16 -7.30 -34.04 -1.81
N ILE A 17 -8.34 -33.49 -1.21
CA ILE A 17 -8.53 -32.04 -1.13
C ILE A 17 -7.71 -31.58 0.08
N ILE A 18 -6.69 -30.78 -0.20
CA ILE A 18 -5.84 -30.14 0.81
C ILE A 18 -6.75 -29.40 1.81
N GLY A 19 -6.75 -29.88 3.05
CA GLY A 19 -7.60 -29.37 4.12
C GLY A 19 -7.20 -27.95 4.52
N PHE A 20 -8.11 -27.00 4.31
CA PHE A 20 -8.13 -25.75 5.06
C PHE A 20 -8.73 -26.02 6.45
N GLY A 21 -8.18 -25.35 7.46
CA GLY A 21 -8.42 -25.58 8.88
C GLY A 21 -9.90 -25.70 9.27
N GLN A 22 -10.16 -26.55 10.26
CA GLN A 22 -11.46 -26.65 10.92
C GLN A 22 -11.74 -25.37 11.69
N ASP A 23 -12.43 -24.43 11.05
CA ASP A 23 -13.09 -23.36 11.78
C ASP A 23 -14.48 -23.86 12.25
N LYS A 24 -14.79 -23.68 13.54
CA LYS A 24 -16.05 -24.09 14.18
C LYS A 24 -17.14 -23.02 14.08
N THR A 25 -16.94 -22.02 13.23
CA THR A 25 -17.89 -20.94 12.99
C THR A 25 -19.08 -21.44 12.17
N GLU A 26 -20.31 -21.03 12.53
CA GLU A 26 -21.48 -21.31 11.70
C GLU A 26 -21.20 -20.82 10.27
N ASP A 27 -21.51 -21.62 9.24
CA ASP A 27 -21.41 -21.14 7.86
C ASP A 27 -22.36 -19.93 7.70
N PRO A 28 -21.80 -18.73 7.50
CA PRO A 28 -22.57 -17.49 7.55
C PRO A 28 -23.61 -17.41 6.43
N GLY A 29 -23.50 -18.20 5.36
CA GLY A 29 -24.48 -18.29 4.28
C GLY A 29 -25.43 -19.49 4.39
N ALA A 30 -25.53 -20.15 5.54
CA ALA A 30 -26.33 -21.35 5.68
C ALA A 30 -27.84 -21.06 5.80
N ARG A 31 -28.63 -21.62 4.86
CA ARG A 31 -30.10 -21.59 4.90
C ARG A 31 -30.69 -22.96 5.23
N ILE A 32 -31.98 -22.99 5.53
CA ILE A 32 -32.73 -24.23 5.75
C ILE A 32 -33.17 -24.79 4.40
N TRP A 33 -32.63 -25.95 4.04
CA TRP A 33 -33.03 -26.74 2.88
C TRP A 33 -34.11 -27.72 3.26
N SER A 34 -35.07 -27.94 2.36
CA SER A 34 -36.19 -28.85 2.54
C SER A 34 -36.10 -29.99 1.53
N HIS A 35 -35.88 -31.21 2.04
CA HIS A 35 -35.99 -32.43 1.25
C HIS A 35 -37.47 -32.71 0.95
N LEU A 36 -37.75 -33.37 -0.19
CA LEU A 36 -39.11 -33.73 -0.60
C LEU A 36 -39.87 -34.64 0.37
N ASP A 37 -39.19 -35.24 1.34
CA ASP A 37 -39.77 -36.09 2.40
C ASP A 37 -40.02 -35.34 3.72
N GLY A 38 -39.86 -34.01 3.71
CA GLY A 38 -40.10 -33.15 4.87
C GLY A 38 -38.89 -32.95 5.78
N ARG A 39 -37.77 -33.65 5.56
CA ARG A 39 -36.54 -33.42 6.33
C ARG A 39 -35.93 -32.05 6.00
N LYS A 40 -35.44 -31.37 7.04
CA LYS A 40 -34.81 -30.04 6.92
C LYS A 40 -33.36 -30.07 7.38
N ILE A 41 -32.48 -29.36 6.68
CA ILE A 41 -31.07 -29.20 7.06
C ILE A 41 -30.65 -27.74 6.95
N LYS A 42 -29.96 -27.17 7.95
CA LYS A 42 -29.29 -25.87 7.84
C LYS A 42 -27.91 -26.10 7.22
N ALA A 43 -27.64 -25.52 6.04
CA ALA A 43 -26.35 -25.67 5.35
C ALA A 43 -26.12 -24.53 4.34
N GLY A 44 -24.86 -24.22 4.00
CA GLY A 44 -24.50 -23.32 2.90
C GLY A 44 -24.13 -24.09 1.63
N ILE A 45 -24.30 -23.46 0.46
CA ILE A 45 -23.81 -24.03 -0.81
C ILE A 45 -22.29 -23.85 -0.90
N VAL A 46 -21.58 -24.95 -1.14
CA VAL A 46 -20.15 -24.95 -1.46
C VAL A 46 -19.93 -24.90 -2.97
N ASN A 47 -20.65 -25.76 -3.70
CA ASN A 47 -20.56 -25.86 -5.16
C ASN A 47 -21.80 -26.57 -5.73
N VAL A 48 -22.02 -26.45 -7.04
CA VAL A 48 -23.00 -27.27 -7.76
C VAL A 48 -22.27 -27.98 -8.90
N ILE A 49 -22.38 -29.32 -8.92
CA ILE A 49 -21.72 -30.18 -9.90
C ILE A 49 -22.79 -31.06 -10.51
N GLU A 50 -23.01 -30.91 -11.82
CA GLU A 50 -24.04 -31.63 -12.58
C GLU A 50 -25.42 -31.54 -11.93
N LYS A 51 -25.95 -32.66 -11.40
CA LYS A 51 -27.26 -32.78 -10.76
C LYS A 51 -27.20 -32.76 -9.23
N ASN A 52 -26.07 -32.38 -8.64
CA ASN A 52 -25.85 -32.36 -7.20
C ASN A 52 -25.42 -30.97 -6.71
N VAL A 53 -26.00 -30.54 -5.59
CA VAL A 53 -25.47 -29.43 -4.79
C VAL A 53 -24.62 -29.98 -3.66
N ILE A 54 -23.42 -29.42 -3.49
CA ILE A 54 -22.55 -29.73 -2.35
C ILE A 54 -22.91 -28.76 -1.24
N LEU A 55 -23.48 -29.28 -0.15
CA LEU A 55 -23.89 -28.50 1.00
C LEU A 55 -22.91 -28.70 2.15
N ARG A 56 -22.59 -27.63 2.89
CA ARG A 56 -21.81 -27.67 4.13
C ARG A 56 -22.69 -27.27 5.31
N ALA A 57 -22.81 -28.17 6.28
CA ALA A 57 -23.52 -27.90 7.52
C ALA A 57 -22.66 -27.07 8.48
N PRO A 58 -23.27 -26.37 9.47
CA PRO A 58 -22.55 -25.58 10.48
C PRO A 58 -21.48 -26.34 11.27
N ASN A 59 -21.58 -27.67 11.35
CA ASN A 59 -20.57 -28.53 11.99
C ASN A 59 -19.37 -28.85 11.08
N GLY A 60 -19.24 -28.19 9.93
CA GLY A 60 -18.17 -28.37 8.95
C GLY A 60 -18.33 -29.59 8.04
N LYS A 61 -19.30 -30.48 8.29
CA LYS A 61 -19.54 -31.63 7.40
C LYS A 61 -20.10 -31.14 6.07
N SER A 62 -19.55 -31.64 4.98
CA SER A 62 -20.06 -31.36 3.64
C SER A 62 -20.42 -32.65 2.89
N GLY A 63 -21.38 -32.56 1.98
CA GLY A 63 -21.79 -33.71 1.19
C GLY A 63 -22.72 -33.31 0.03
N PRO A 64 -22.82 -34.18 -0.99
CA PRO A 64 -23.72 -33.95 -2.11
C PRO A 64 -25.17 -34.23 -1.72
N VAL A 65 -26.07 -33.38 -2.23
CA VAL A 65 -27.52 -33.60 -2.25
C VAL A 65 -28.00 -33.48 -3.68
N ALA A 66 -28.71 -34.50 -4.16
CA ALA A 66 -29.29 -34.48 -5.50
C ALA A 66 -30.34 -33.38 -5.62
N LEU A 67 -30.25 -32.53 -6.64
CA LEU A 67 -31.17 -31.40 -6.87
C LEU A 67 -32.62 -31.86 -6.93
N ALA A 68 -32.87 -33.00 -7.58
CA ALA A 68 -34.19 -33.60 -7.72
C ALA A 68 -34.83 -34.05 -6.38
N LYS A 69 -34.08 -34.08 -5.28
CA LYS A 69 -34.57 -34.42 -3.94
C LYS A 69 -34.93 -33.22 -3.08
N LEU A 70 -34.68 -32.01 -3.59
CA LEU A 70 -35.01 -30.76 -2.91
C LEU A 70 -36.38 -30.23 -3.36
N SER A 71 -36.98 -29.37 -2.55
CA SER A 71 -38.22 -28.65 -2.92
C SER A 71 -38.03 -27.85 -4.20
N LYS A 72 -39.13 -27.52 -4.91
CA LYS A 72 -39.07 -26.67 -6.11
C LYS A 72 -38.46 -25.30 -5.80
N GLU A 73 -38.82 -24.71 -4.66
CA GLU A 73 -38.27 -23.45 -4.17
C GLU A 73 -36.74 -23.53 -3.99
N ASP A 74 -36.23 -24.63 -3.44
CA ASP A 74 -34.79 -24.83 -3.27
C ASP A 74 -34.08 -25.04 -4.60
N GLN A 75 -34.72 -25.71 -5.56
CA GLN A 75 -34.18 -25.88 -6.92
C GLN A 75 -34.10 -24.54 -7.66
N GLU A 76 -35.13 -23.70 -7.55
CA GLU A 76 -35.15 -22.34 -8.11
C GLU A 76 -34.07 -21.44 -7.48
N TYR A 77 -33.94 -21.51 -6.15
CA TYR A 77 -32.86 -20.82 -5.45
C TYR A 77 -31.48 -21.26 -5.95
N ILE A 78 -31.26 -22.57 -6.12
CA ILE A 78 -29.98 -23.09 -6.62
C ILE A 78 -29.74 -22.63 -8.07
N ALA A 79 -30.75 -22.63 -8.94
CA ALA A 79 -30.61 -22.14 -10.30
C ALA A 79 -30.15 -20.67 -10.33
N LYS A 80 -30.75 -19.82 -9.49
CA LYS A 80 -30.33 -18.42 -9.33
C LYS A 80 -28.92 -18.30 -8.73
N TRP A 81 -28.60 -19.14 -7.75
CA TRP A 81 -27.27 -19.18 -7.15
C TRP A 81 -26.19 -19.54 -8.18
N ILE A 82 -26.44 -20.52 -9.06
CA ILE A 82 -25.52 -20.89 -10.15
C ILE A 82 -25.25 -19.68 -11.04
N GLN A 83 -26.29 -18.95 -11.45
CA GLN A 83 -26.14 -17.75 -12.29
C GLN A 83 -25.28 -16.66 -11.63
N ASN A 84 -25.26 -16.59 -10.30
CA ASN A 84 -24.52 -15.58 -9.54
C ASN A 84 -23.11 -16.02 -9.10
N ASN A 85 -22.80 -17.32 -9.13
CA ASN A 85 -21.58 -17.85 -8.52
C ASN A 85 -20.72 -18.69 -9.48
N THR A 86 -21.20 -18.94 -10.70
CA THR A 86 -20.47 -19.70 -11.72
C THR A 86 -19.20 -18.97 -12.13
N ARG A 87 -18.10 -19.72 -12.19
CA ARG A 87 -16.82 -19.23 -12.69
C ARG A 87 -16.90 -18.98 -14.20
N PRO A 88 -16.45 -17.81 -14.70
CA PRO A 88 -16.40 -17.57 -16.13
C PRO A 88 -15.54 -18.60 -16.86
N GLU A 89 -15.98 -18.99 -18.05
CA GLU A 89 -15.20 -19.86 -18.94
C GLU A 89 -13.83 -19.24 -19.24
N GLY A 90 -12.77 -20.06 -19.28
CA GLY A 90 -11.40 -19.60 -19.52
C GLY A 90 -10.73 -18.87 -18.35
N PHE A 91 -11.42 -18.61 -17.23
CA PHE A 91 -10.80 -17.93 -16.08
C PHE A 91 -9.68 -18.77 -15.42
N GLY A 92 -9.80 -20.10 -15.44
CA GLY A 92 -8.88 -21.02 -14.74
C GLY A 92 -9.07 -21.03 -13.22
N GLU A 93 -8.21 -21.73 -12.48
CA GLU A 93 -8.28 -21.74 -11.01
C GLU A 93 -7.87 -20.39 -10.41
N PRO A 94 -8.57 -19.88 -9.37
CA PRO A 94 -8.19 -18.65 -8.69
C PRO A 94 -6.92 -18.86 -7.85
N ASP A 95 -6.03 -17.87 -7.89
CA ASP A 95 -4.85 -17.81 -7.00
C ASP A 95 -5.24 -17.47 -5.56
N THR A 96 -6.35 -16.74 -5.35
CA THR A 96 -6.78 -16.27 -4.04
C THR A 96 -8.30 -16.27 -3.95
N ILE A 97 -8.82 -16.75 -2.83
CA ILE A 97 -10.24 -16.73 -2.50
C ILE A 97 -10.44 -15.75 -1.35
N ILE A 98 -11.33 -14.78 -1.53
CA ILE A 98 -11.67 -13.78 -0.54
C ILE A 98 -13.16 -13.89 -0.26
N GLU A 99 -13.52 -14.05 1.00
CA GLU A 99 -14.91 -14.01 1.43
C GLU A 99 -15.18 -12.70 2.17
N ILE A 100 -16.20 -11.97 1.74
CA ILE A 100 -16.74 -10.77 2.36
C ILE A 100 -18.19 -11.05 2.71
N THR A 101 -18.58 -10.73 3.94
CA THR A 101 -19.92 -10.97 4.48
C THR A 101 -20.55 -9.65 4.90
N THR A 102 -21.85 -9.49 4.71
CA THR A 102 -22.59 -8.35 5.25
C THR A 102 -22.80 -8.51 6.75
N LEU A 103 -22.63 -7.42 7.51
CA LEU A 103 -22.97 -7.38 8.93
C LEU A 103 -24.47 -7.14 9.04
N LYS A 104 -25.19 -8.12 9.60
CA LYS A 104 -26.65 -8.15 9.66
C LYS A 104 -27.21 -6.88 10.31
N GLY A 105 -28.02 -6.13 9.57
CA GLY A 105 -28.71 -4.92 10.06
C GLY A 105 -27.82 -3.68 10.18
N GLU A 106 -26.55 -3.77 9.78
CA GLU A 106 -25.59 -2.66 9.90
C GLU A 106 -25.30 -1.95 8.57
N MET A 107 -25.73 -2.53 7.43
CA MET A 107 -25.37 -2.05 6.08
C MET A 107 -23.84 -1.87 5.92
N LYS A 108 -23.06 -2.83 6.43
CA LYS A 108 -21.59 -2.81 6.38
C LYS A 108 -21.05 -4.13 5.86
N TYR A 109 -19.85 -4.10 5.30
CA TYR A 109 -19.05 -5.30 5.05
C TYR A 109 -18.23 -5.62 6.30
N ASN A 110 -18.10 -6.91 6.64
CA ASN A 110 -17.24 -7.36 7.74
C ASN A 110 -15.76 -7.08 7.49
N LYS A 111 -15.36 -7.04 6.20
CA LYS A 111 -14.03 -6.67 5.74
C LYS A 111 -14.15 -5.33 5.06
N PRO A 112 -13.68 -4.24 5.68
CA PRO A 112 -13.55 -2.93 5.05
C PRO A 112 -12.20 -2.75 4.35
N VAL A 113 -11.25 -3.66 4.59
CA VAL A 113 -9.97 -3.72 3.88
C VAL A 113 -9.70 -5.16 3.48
N ILE A 114 -9.36 -5.37 2.22
CA ILE A 114 -8.82 -6.64 1.70
C ILE A 114 -7.49 -6.35 1.01
N THR A 115 -6.56 -7.30 1.02
CA THR A 115 -5.27 -7.17 0.32
C THR A 115 -5.14 -8.26 -0.73
N VAL A 116 -4.68 -7.89 -1.93
CA VAL A 116 -4.41 -8.82 -3.04
C VAL A 116 -3.06 -8.52 -3.66
N TYR A 117 -2.44 -9.55 -4.22
CA TYR A 117 -1.24 -9.38 -5.02
C TYR A 117 -1.57 -8.89 -6.44
N PRO A 118 -0.71 -8.05 -7.04
CA PRO A 118 -0.91 -7.60 -8.41
C PRO A 118 -1.00 -8.76 -9.40
N GLY A 119 -1.97 -8.70 -10.32
CA GLY A 119 -2.12 -9.66 -11.40
C GLY A 119 -2.63 -11.06 -10.99
N LYS A 120 -2.97 -11.29 -9.72
CA LYS A 120 -3.51 -12.57 -9.27
C LYS A 120 -4.98 -12.74 -9.62
N LYS A 121 -5.39 -13.97 -9.94
CA LYS A 121 -6.79 -14.33 -10.19
C LYS A 121 -7.52 -14.47 -8.86
N ILE A 122 -8.51 -13.62 -8.64
CA ILE A 122 -9.27 -13.53 -7.41
C ILE A 122 -10.66 -14.11 -7.60
N LYS A 123 -11.08 -14.95 -6.66
CA LYS A 123 -12.48 -15.32 -6.43
C LYS A 123 -12.96 -14.58 -5.18
N LEU A 124 -13.74 -13.53 -5.36
CA LEU A 124 -14.35 -12.78 -4.25
C LEU A 124 -15.80 -13.23 -4.07
N ILE A 125 -16.11 -13.81 -2.93
CA ILE A 125 -17.45 -14.26 -2.55
C ILE A 125 -18.06 -13.19 -1.65
N LEU A 126 -19.14 -12.55 -2.11
CA LEU A 126 -19.99 -11.70 -1.28
C LEU A 126 -21.11 -12.57 -0.68
N ARG A 127 -21.10 -12.77 0.63
CA ARG A 127 -22.21 -13.40 1.37
C ARG A 127 -23.10 -12.32 1.97
N ASN A 128 -24.39 -12.42 1.68
CA ASN A 128 -25.38 -11.52 2.21
C ASN A 128 -26.16 -12.21 3.35
N GLN A 129 -25.91 -11.79 4.58
CA GLN A 129 -26.64 -12.23 5.78
C GLN A 129 -27.76 -11.27 6.18
N ASP A 130 -27.94 -10.20 5.42
CA ASP A 130 -28.92 -9.17 5.72
C ASP A 130 -30.28 -9.53 5.10
N ASP A 131 -31.31 -8.81 5.55
CA ASP A 131 -32.68 -8.90 5.04
C ASP A 131 -32.90 -8.01 3.81
N MET A 132 -31.85 -7.32 3.36
CA MET A 132 -31.85 -6.47 2.17
C MET A 132 -30.82 -6.94 1.13
N HIS A 133 -30.97 -6.47 -0.11
CA HIS A 133 -30.08 -6.87 -1.21
C HIS A 133 -28.75 -6.11 -1.13
N HIS A 134 -27.66 -6.75 -1.57
CA HIS A 134 -26.35 -6.11 -1.62
C HIS A 134 -25.58 -6.50 -2.87
N ASN A 135 -24.74 -5.60 -3.39
CA ASN A 135 -23.72 -5.93 -4.37
C ASN A 135 -22.39 -5.31 -3.91
N LEU A 136 -21.31 -5.60 -4.61
CA LEU A 136 -19.99 -5.03 -4.36
C LEU A 136 -19.36 -4.64 -5.68
N ALA A 137 -19.06 -3.36 -5.83
CA ALA A 137 -18.41 -2.76 -6.99
C ALA A 137 -17.02 -2.22 -6.59
N ILE A 138 -15.97 -2.69 -7.26
CA ILE A 138 -14.58 -2.23 -7.09
C ILE A 138 -14.29 -1.16 -8.15
N THR A 139 -13.75 -0.02 -7.74
CA THR A 139 -13.48 1.12 -8.61
C THR A 139 -11.99 1.41 -8.79
N ARG A 140 -11.67 2.25 -9.77
CA ARG A 140 -10.33 2.82 -9.94
C ARG A 140 -9.92 3.62 -8.69
N PRO A 141 -8.61 3.69 -8.36
CA PRO A 141 -8.13 4.51 -7.25
C PRO A 141 -8.52 5.97 -7.42
N GLY A 142 -8.89 6.64 -6.33
CA GLY A 142 -9.20 8.07 -6.31
C GLY A 142 -10.34 8.41 -5.35
N LYS A 143 -10.21 9.54 -4.65
CA LYS A 143 -11.19 9.99 -3.65
C LYS A 143 -12.56 10.21 -4.29
N GLY A 144 -13.58 9.53 -3.77
CA GLY A 144 -14.98 9.69 -4.17
C GLY A 144 -15.38 9.02 -5.49
N LYS A 145 -14.48 8.24 -6.14
CA LYS A 145 -14.82 7.51 -7.37
C LYS A 145 -15.86 6.42 -7.13
N ASP A 146 -15.78 5.74 -5.99
CA ASP A 146 -16.82 4.83 -5.47
C ASP A 146 -18.20 5.50 -5.37
N MET A 147 -18.27 6.69 -4.79
CA MET A 147 -19.53 7.43 -4.65
C MET A 147 -20.09 7.86 -6.01
N LYS A 148 -19.24 8.32 -6.93
CA LYS A 148 -19.65 8.68 -8.31
C LYS A 148 -20.22 7.47 -9.05
N VAL A 149 -19.57 6.31 -8.93
CA VAL A 149 -20.08 5.05 -9.49
C VAL A 149 -21.43 4.68 -8.88
N ALA A 150 -21.59 4.79 -7.55
CA ALA A 150 -22.88 4.52 -6.91
C ALA A 150 -23.98 5.47 -7.38
N GLN A 151 -23.70 6.77 -7.48
CA GLN A 151 -24.65 7.77 -7.99
C GLN A 151 -25.05 7.49 -9.45
N GLU A 152 -24.12 7.03 -10.29
CA GLU A 152 -24.42 6.61 -11.66
C GLU A 152 -25.32 5.36 -11.66
N ALA A 153 -25.12 4.42 -10.74
CA ALA A 153 -25.99 3.26 -10.59
C ALA A 153 -27.43 3.68 -10.25
N TRP A 154 -27.62 4.71 -9.43
CA TRP A 154 -28.95 5.17 -9.03
C TRP A 154 -29.76 5.75 -10.20
N LYS A 155 -29.08 6.27 -11.25
CA LYS A 155 -29.73 6.74 -12.47
C LYS A 155 -30.36 5.62 -13.31
N LEU A 156 -30.06 4.36 -13.01
CA LEU A 156 -30.73 3.22 -13.65
C LEU A 156 -32.23 3.18 -13.33
N GLY A 157 -32.67 3.80 -12.23
CA GLY A 157 -34.08 3.90 -11.87
C GLY A 157 -34.77 2.55 -11.82
N ALA A 158 -35.88 2.41 -12.56
CA ALA A 158 -36.66 1.17 -12.62
C ALA A 158 -35.87 -0.05 -13.14
N ASP A 159 -34.83 0.17 -13.96
CA ASP A 159 -33.98 -0.91 -14.48
C ASP A 159 -32.96 -1.42 -13.45
N GLY A 160 -32.81 -0.75 -12.31
CA GLY A 160 -31.73 -0.99 -11.35
C GLY A 160 -31.64 -2.46 -10.93
N PHE A 161 -32.76 -3.08 -10.56
CA PHE A 161 -32.80 -4.49 -10.17
C PHE A 161 -32.41 -5.44 -11.32
N ALA A 162 -32.94 -5.21 -12.52
CA ALA A 162 -32.62 -6.02 -13.70
C ALA A 162 -31.14 -5.92 -14.09
N LYS A 163 -30.51 -4.76 -13.81
CA LYS A 163 -29.08 -4.50 -14.05
C LYS A 163 -28.21 -4.72 -12.82
N HIS A 164 -28.74 -5.32 -11.74
CA HIS A 164 -28.04 -5.57 -10.48
C HIS A 164 -27.42 -4.32 -9.83
N TRP A 165 -27.94 -3.13 -10.15
CA TRP A 165 -27.38 -1.83 -9.79
C TRP A 165 -25.94 -1.63 -10.25
N ILE A 166 -25.55 -2.23 -11.38
CA ILE A 166 -24.21 -2.10 -11.98
C ILE A 166 -24.30 -1.09 -13.15
N PRO A 167 -23.71 0.12 -13.02
CA PRO A 167 -23.74 1.13 -14.07
C PRO A 167 -22.64 0.88 -15.11
N LYS A 168 -22.80 1.51 -16.29
CA LYS A 168 -21.66 1.76 -17.18
C LYS A 168 -20.93 3.00 -16.69
N HIS A 169 -19.73 2.85 -16.16
CA HIS A 169 -18.93 3.97 -15.65
C HIS A 169 -17.43 3.71 -15.86
N PRO A 170 -16.62 4.70 -16.31
CA PRO A 170 -15.20 4.50 -16.61
C PRO A 170 -14.34 4.10 -15.39
N ASP A 171 -14.76 4.52 -14.20
CA ASP A 171 -14.10 4.16 -12.94
C ASP A 171 -14.55 2.81 -12.37
N LEU A 172 -15.59 2.16 -12.89
CA LEU A 172 -15.97 0.83 -12.42
C LEU A 172 -15.04 -0.22 -13.04
N LEU A 173 -14.31 -0.96 -12.20
CA LEU A 173 -13.41 -2.03 -12.66
C LEU A 173 -14.10 -3.38 -12.65
N PHE A 174 -14.70 -3.73 -11.51
CA PHE A 174 -15.29 -5.05 -11.29
C PHE A 174 -16.56 -4.90 -10.46
N ALA A 175 -17.57 -5.73 -10.68
CA ALA A 175 -18.75 -5.75 -9.85
C ALA A 175 -19.29 -7.17 -9.71
N SER A 176 -19.63 -7.55 -8.48
CA SER A 176 -20.48 -8.73 -8.26
C SER A 176 -21.90 -8.42 -8.72
N LYS A 177 -22.61 -9.47 -9.18
CA LYS A 177 -24.07 -9.38 -9.29
C LYS A 177 -24.67 -9.14 -7.91
N MET A 178 -25.91 -8.67 -7.88
CA MET A 178 -26.65 -8.48 -6.63
C MET A 178 -26.86 -9.83 -5.92
N ALA A 179 -26.40 -9.92 -4.68
CA ALA A 179 -26.73 -10.98 -3.75
C ALA A 179 -28.07 -10.65 -3.08
N ASP A 180 -29.04 -11.56 -3.24
CA ASP A 180 -30.31 -11.48 -2.52
C ASP A 180 -30.11 -11.67 -1.01
N PRO A 181 -31.09 -11.29 -0.17
CA PRO A 181 -31.10 -11.64 1.25
C PRO A 181 -30.79 -13.12 1.46
N HIS A 182 -29.92 -13.42 2.43
CA HIS A 182 -29.53 -14.79 2.80
C HIS A 182 -28.97 -15.62 1.62
N SER A 183 -28.29 -14.95 0.69
CA SER A 183 -27.68 -15.55 -0.51
C SER A 183 -26.23 -15.08 -0.72
N SER A 184 -25.62 -15.51 -1.82
CA SER A 184 -24.26 -15.09 -2.18
C SER A 184 -24.11 -14.74 -3.66
N SER A 185 -23.11 -13.93 -3.95
CA SER A 185 -22.68 -13.59 -5.30
C SER A 185 -21.17 -13.67 -5.38
N THR A 186 -20.64 -14.32 -6.41
CA THR A 186 -19.19 -14.47 -6.59
C THR A 186 -18.71 -13.62 -7.75
N LEU A 187 -17.75 -12.76 -7.48
CA LEU A 187 -17.01 -11.98 -8.45
C LEU A 187 -15.66 -12.66 -8.75
N TYR A 188 -15.42 -12.97 -10.03
CA TYR A 188 -14.13 -13.45 -10.51
C TYR A 188 -13.43 -12.34 -11.28
N PHE A 189 -12.20 -12.00 -10.92
CA PHE A 189 -11.43 -10.96 -11.59
C PHE A 189 -9.92 -11.20 -11.48
N THR A 190 -9.16 -10.62 -12.39
CA THR A 190 -7.70 -10.53 -12.22
C THR A 190 -7.39 -9.22 -11.51
N ALA A 191 -6.73 -9.28 -10.37
CA ALA A 191 -6.33 -8.10 -9.62
C ALA A 191 -5.52 -7.15 -10.52
N PRO A 192 -5.72 -5.83 -10.42
CA PRO A 192 -4.92 -4.86 -11.16
C PRO A 192 -3.42 -5.13 -10.99
N LYS A 193 -2.62 -4.99 -12.06
CA LYS A 193 -1.14 -5.10 -11.96
C LYS A 193 -0.51 -3.93 -11.21
N ARG A 194 -1.21 -2.80 -11.17
CA ARG A 194 -0.77 -1.59 -10.49
C ARG A 194 -1.10 -1.70 -9.00
N THR A 195 -0.12 -1.43 -8.14
CA THR A 195 -0.33 -1.34 -6.70
C THR A 195 -1.13 -0.08 -6.34
N GLY A 196 -1.86 -0.13 -5.22
CA GLY A 196 -2.64 1.02 -4.74
C GLY A 196 -3.90 0.63 -3.99
N LYS A 197 -4.67 1.66 -3.60
CA LYS A 197 -5.95 1.54 -2.91
C LYS A 197 -7.08 1.62 -3.93
N TYR A 198 -7.84 0.54 -4.08
CA TYR A 198 -8.98 0.40 -4.98
C TYR A 198 -10.26 0.34 -4.14
N PRO A 199 -11.01 1.45 -4.04
CA PRO A 199 -12.24 1.46 -3.26
C PRO A 199 -13.22 0.41 -3.75
N TYR A 200 -14.02 -0.16 -2.85
CA TYR A 200 -15.21 -0.90 -3.21
C TYR A 200 -16.42 -0.44 -2.41
N VAL A 201 -17.60 -0.58 -3.01
CA VAL A 201 -18.84 0.00 -2.49
C VAL A 201 -20.04 -0.82 -2.90
N CYS A 202 -21.08 -0.83 -2.06
CA CYS A 202 -22.41 -1.28 -2.47
C CYS A 202 -23.12 -0.15 -3.23
N THR A 203 -23.46 -0.38 -4.49
CA THR A 203 -24.05 0.65 -5.36
C THR A 203 -25.57 0.72 -5.29
N LEU A 204 -26.21 -0.10 -4.45
CA LEU A 204 -27.64 0.03 -4.19
C LEU A 204 -27.98 1.42 -3.62
N PRO A 205 -29.15 1.99 -3.99
CA PRO A 205 -29.61 3.29 -3.49
C PRO A 205 -29.48 3.42 -1.98
N GLY A 206 -28.74 4.44 -1.53
CA GLY A 206 -28.54 4.76 -0.10
C GLY A 206 -27.43 3.96 0.60
N HIS A 207 -27.00 2.81 0.09
CA HIS A 207 -26.05 1.93 0.78
C HIS A 207 -24.62 2.46 0.76
N ALA A 208 -24.23 3.13 -0.33
CA ALA A 208 -22.87 3.62 -0.57
C ALA A 208 -22.33 4.57 0.51
N GLN A 209 -23.22 5.15 1.35
CA GLN A 209 -22.82 6.02 2.44
C GLN A 209 -22.12 5.29 3.59
N VAL A 210 -22.42 4.02 3.80
CA VAL A 210 -21.86 3.24 4.93
C VAL A 210 -21.23 1.93 4.46
N MET A 211 -21.71 1.38 3.36
CA MET A 211 -21.33 0.05 2.88
C MET A 211 -20.20 0.13 1.85
N ARG A 212 -19.00 0.40 2.34
CA ARG A 212 -17.80 0.61 1.53
C ARG A 212 -16.55 0.02 2.18
N GLY A 213 -15.50 -0.14 1.39
CA GLY A 213 -14.20 -0.59 1.85
C GLY A 213 -13.12 -0.34 0.79
N THR A 214 -11.93 -0.91 1.00
CA THR A 214 -10.77 -0.72 0.12
C THR A 214 -10.05 -2.03 -0.14
N MET A 215 -9.88 -2.38 -1.41
CA MET A 215 -8.95 -3.40 -1.84
C MET A 215 -7.58 -2.79 -2.03
N ILE A 216 -6.59 -3.26 -1.28
CA ILE A 216 -5.18 -2.88 -1.43
C ILE A 216 -4.53 -3.87 -2.37
N VAL A 217 -4.03 -3.38 -3.50
CA VAL A 217 -3.15 -4.16 -4.37
C VAL A 217 -1.71 -3.87 -3.94
N SER A 218 -1.00 -4.86 -3.41
CA SER A 218 0.35 -4.68 -2.87
C SER A 218 1.26 -5.86 -3.18
N LYS A 219 2.54 -5.58 -3.46
CA LYS A 219 3.61 -6.59 -3.53
C LYS A 219 4.05 -7.07 -2.14
N GLU A 220 3.67 -6.36 -1.07
CA GLU A 220 3.93 -6.75 0.31
C GLU A 220 2.75 -7.54 0.88
N ILE A 221 3.04 -8.66 1.54
CA ILE A 221 2.04 -9.39 2.35
C ILE A 221 1.65 -8.49 3.51
N ASN A 222 0.40 -8.03 3.54
CA ASN A 222 -0.21 -7.60 4.78
C ASN A 222 -0.81 -8.85 5.45
N PRO A 223 -0.20 -9.39 6.52
CA PRO A 223 -0.73 -10.56 7.20
C PRO A 223 -1.89 -10.19 8.14
N LEU A 224 -2.21 -8.91 8.32
CA LEU A 224 -3.28 -8.45 9.19
C LEU A 224 -4.64 -8.53 8.51
N SER A 225 -5.65 -8.88 9.29
CA SER A 225 -7.05 -8.91 8.87
C SER A 225 -7.96 -8.48 10.02
N GLU A 226 -9.14 -7.97 9.67
CA GLU A 226 -10.18 -7.59 10.65
C GLU A 226 -9.69 -6.59 11.71
N LEU A 227 -8.74 -5.72 11.31
CA LEU A 227 -8.11 -4.77 12.21
C LEU A 227 -9.08 -3.64 12.55
N THR A 228 -9.40 -3.50 13.83
CA THR A 228 -10.18 -2.42 14.42
C THR A 228 -9.31 -1.61 15.38
N PHE A 229 -9.76 -0.40 15.70
CA PHE A 229 -9.22 0.40 16.78
C PHE A 229 -10.33 0.83 17.73
N THR A 230 -10.01 0.95 19.00
CA THR A 230 -10.82 1.61 20.03
C THR A 230 -10.01 2.78 20.57
N LEU A 231 -10.54 4.00 20.44
CA LEU A 231 -9.93 5.23 20.92
C LEU A 231 -10.50 5.63 22.28
N PHE A 232 -9.64 6.10 23.17
CA PHE A 232 -9.95 6.58 24.51
C PHE A 232 -9.33 7.96 24.71
N LYS A 233 -10.04 8.85 25.42
CA LYS A 233 -9.50 10.15 25.85
C LYS A 233 -9.11 10.08 27.32
N GLY A 234 -7.93 10.57 27.65
CA GLY A 234 -7.44 10.60 29.03
C GLY A 234 -5.92 10.73 29.11
N SER A 235 -5.43 11.20 30.26
CA SER A 235 -3.99 11.33 30.50
C SER A 235 -3.53 10.18 31.39
N TRP A 236 -2.58 9.40 30.89
CA TRP A 236 -2.03 8.25 31.58
C TRP A 236 -0.52 8.34 31.66
N LYS A 237 0.06 7.69 32.68
CA LYS A 237 1.52 7.49 32.79
C LYS A 237 1.92 6.03 32.58
N LYS A 238 0.93 5.15 32.48
CA LYS A 238 1.00 3.70 32.28
C LYS A 238 -0.28 3.24 31.61
N ILE A 239 -0.21 2.15 30.86
CA ILE A 239 -1.36 1.52 30.22
C ILE A 239 -2.45 1.23 31.27
N PRO A 240 -3.65 1.84 31.13
CA PRO A 240 -4.75 1.61 32.04
C PRO A 240 -5.48 0.29 31.76
N ASP A 241 -6.41 -0.05 32.64
CA ASP A 241 -7.40 -1.09 32.37
C ASP A 241 -8.47 -0.53 31.42
N TRP A 242 -8.30 -0.79 30.12
CA TRP A 242 -9.18 -0.29 29.06
C TRP A 242 -10.65 -0.69 29.23
N ASN A 243 -10.94 -1.76 29.98
CA ASN A 243 -12.33 -2.19 30.22
C ASN A 243 -13.06 -1.30 31.23
N LYS A 244 -12.34 -0.43 31.95
CA LYS A 244 -12.90 0.51 32.93
C LYS A 244 -13.02 1.93 32.38
N ILE A 245 -12.72 2.13 31.11
CA ILE A 245 -12.73 3.44 30.46
C ILE A 245 -13.74 3.39 29.32
N GLU A 246 -14.59 4.41 29.24
CA GLU A 246 -15.55 4.54 28.16
C GLU A 246 -14.82 4.89 26.83
N PRO A 247 -15.05 4.13 25.74
CA PRO A 247 -14.42 4.41 24.46
C PRO A 247 -15.01 5.67 23.81
N SER A 248 -14.15 6.53 23.29
CA SER A 248 -14.54 7.73 22.54
C SER A 248 -14.85 7.43 21.07
N ALA A 249 -14.26 6.39 20.49
CA ALA A 249 -14.59 5.90 19.15
C ALA A 249 -14.20 4.43 19.01
N THR A 250 -14.88 3.71 18.12
CA THR A 250 -14.46 2.38 17.67
C THR A 250 -14.81 2.24 16.20
N ASP A 251 -13.83 1.90 15.38
CA ASP A 251 -14.03 1.64 13.96
C ASP A 251 -12.94 0.71 13.42
N HIS A 252 -13.02 0.37 12.15
CA HIS A 252 -11.98 -0.35 11.45
C HIS A 252 -10.81 0.54 11.09
N VAL A 253 -9.62 -0.05 11.04
CA VAL A 253 -8.40 0.66 10.63
C VAL A 253 -8.38 0.79 9.10
N PRO A 254 -8.49 1.99 8.52
CA PRO A 254 -8.67 2.15 7.07
C PRO A 254 -7.50 1.66 6.22
N SER A 255 -6.30 1.63 6.80
CA SER A 255 -5.09 1.16 6.13
C SER A 255 -4.93 -0.37 6.16
N GLY A 256 -5.66 -1.06 7.03
CA GLY A 256 -5.43 -2.47 7.34
C GLY A 256 -4.10 -2.76 8.03
N LYS A 257 -3.34 -1.73 8.42
CA LYS A 257 -2.07 -1.81 9.17
C LYS A 257 -2.17 -0.96 10.43
N PHE A 258 -1.34 -1.19 11.44
CA PHE A 258 -1.33 -0.33 12.63
C PHE A 258 -0.97 1.11 12.24
N ASP A 259 -1.85 2.05 12.56
CA ASP A 259 -1.80 3.42 12.02
C ASP A 259 -2.48 4.41 12.97
N LEU A 260 -1.73 5.43 13.39
CA LEU A 260 -2.23 6.51 14.26
C LEU A 260 -3.09 7.53 13.51
N SER A 261 -3.18 7.49 12.18
CA SER A 261 -4.11 8.34 11.41
C SER A 261 -5.59 8.10 11.75
N CYS A 262 -5.89 7.03 12.49
CA CYS A 262 -7.20 6.72 13.06
C CYS A 262 -7.67 7.74 14.12
N THR A 263 -6.77 8.59 14.64
CA THR A 263 -7.09 9.64 15.60
C THR A 263 -6.58 11.02 15.14
N LYS A 264 -7.26 12.07 15.58
CA LYS A 264 -6.79 13.46 15.46
C LYS A 264 -6.18 13.99 16.76
N GLU A 265 -6.33 13.25 17.85
CA GLU A 265 -5.74 13.60 19.14
C GLU A 265 -4.22 13.50 19.04
N LYS A 266 -3.53 14.44 19.68
CA LYS A 266 -2.06 14.54 19.68
C LYS A 266 -1.44 14.18 21.01
N ASP A 267 -2.13 14.50 22.10
CA ASP A 267 -1.73 14.16 23.46
C ASP A 267 -2.92 13.61 24.23
N SER A 268 -2.67 12.94 25.36
CA SER A 268 -3.71 12.48 26.28
C SER A 268 -4.78 11.61 25.60
N PHE A 269 -4.32 10.63 24.85
CA PHE A 269 -5.18 9.62 24.25
C PHE A 269 -4.61 8.22 24.39
N GLY A 270 -5.50 7.24 24.28
CA GLY A 270 -5.19 5.83 24.28
C GLY A 270 -5.84 5.18 23.08
N ILE A 271 -5.15 4.25 22.42
CA ILE A 271 -5.70 3.50 21.30
C ILE A 271 -5.37 2.03 21.47
N VAL A 272 -6.39 1.20 21.28
CA VAL A 272 -6.23 -0.26 21.29
C VAL A 272 -6.63 -0.81 19.95
N PHE A 273 -5.67 -1.38 19.25
CA PHE A 273 -5.88 -2.08 17.99
C PHE A 273 -6.14 -3.55 18.25
N ARG A 274 -7.14 -4.14 17.57
CA ARG A 274 -7.46 -5.57 17.66
C ARG A 274 -7.70 -6.13 16.28
N GLY A 275 -7.21 -7.33 16.02
CA GLY A 275 -7.45 -8.03 14.77
C GLY A 275 -6.84 -9.41 14.76
N ASN A 276 -6.60 -9.93 13.57
CA ASN A 276 -5.96 -11.22 13.37
C ASN A 276 -4.70 -11.07 12.51
N ILE A 277 -3.68 -11.88 12.80
CA ILE A 277 -2.46 -12.01 12.00
C ILE A 277 -2.35 -13.42 11.43
N GLU A 278 -2.23 -13.53 10.12
CA GLU A 278 -2.04 -14.80 9.42
C GLU A 278 -0.57 -15.22 9.46
N VAL A 279 -0.31 -16.33 10.14
CA VAL A 279 1.02 -16.91 10.33
C VAL A 279 1.29 -17.91 9.21
N PRO A 280 2.21 -17.61 8.26
CA PRO A 280 2.40 -18.44 7.07
C PRO A 280 3.07 -19.79 7.37
N LYS A 281 3.79 -19.92 8.49
CA LYS A 281 4.46 -21.15 8.90
C LYS A 281 4.66 -21.20 10.42
N SER A 282 4.57 -22.39 11.00
CA SER A 282 4.87 -22.56 12.43
C SER A 282 6.34 -22.23 12.72
N GLY A 283 6.62 -21.63 13.87
CA GLY A 283 7.98 -21.38 14.33
C GLY A 283 8.14 -20.17 15.24
N ASP A 284 9.40 -19.74 15.40
CA ASP A 284 9.79 -18.62 16.22
C ASP A 284 9.67 -17.28 15.48
N TYR A 285 8.75 -16.43 15.93
CA TYR A 285 8.55 -15.08 15.43
C TYR A 285 9.17 -14.06 16.39
N VAL A 286 9.73 -12.98 15.84
CA VAL A 286 10.20 -11.83 16.62
C VAL A 286 9.35 -10.63 16.23
N PHE A 287 8.59 -10.10 17.17
CA PHE A 287 7.88 -8.84 17.02
C PHE A 287 8.74 -7.68 17.52
N THR A 288 8.52 -6.51 16.95
CA THR A 288 9.11 -5.24 17.38
C THR A 288 8.00 -4.22 17.50
N VAL A 289 7.99 -3.47 18.61
CA VAL A 289 7.17 -2.27 18.79
C VAL A 289 8.11 -1.09 19.05
N SER A 290 7.89 0.04 18.38
CA SER A 290 8.49 1.34 18.71
C SER A 290 7.36 2.29 19.05
N SER A 291 7.47 3.01 20.16
CA SER A 291 6.49 4.03 20.53
C SER A 291 7.13 5.17 21.32
N ASP A 292 6.59 6.37 21.13
CA ASP A 292 6.72 7.49 22.07
C ASP A 292 5.56 7.36 23.06
N ASP A 293 5.88 7.28 24.35
CA ASP A 293 5.07 6.74 25.44
C ASP A 293 4.64 5.27 25.29
N GLY A 294 3.75 4.81 26.18
CA GLY A 294 3.66 3.41 26.53
C GLY A 294 2.87 2.56 25.54
N SER A 295 3.42 1.39 25.21
CA SER A 295 2.78 0.41 24.34
C SER A 295 2.91 -1.03 24.84
N ARG A 296 1.99 -1.89 24.38
CA ARG A 296 1.99 -3.33 24.70
C ARG A 296 1.45 -4.12 23.52
N LEU A 297 2.13 -5.21 23.18
CA LEU A 297 1.69 -6.15 22.13
C LEU A 297 1.36 -7.49 22.75
N LEU A 298 0.16 -7.98 22.42
CA LEU A 298 -0.35 -9.28 22.82
C LEU A 298 -0.62 -10.14 21.58
N ILE A 299 -0.28 -11.42 21.69
CA ILE A 299 -0.68 -12.46 20.72
C ILE A 299 -1.47 -13.52 21.48
N ASP A 300 -2.66 -13.87 21.00
CA ASP A 300 -3.59 -14.81 21.64
C ASP A 300 -3.82 -14.49 23.12
N ARG A 301 -4.00 -13.20 23.43
CA ARG A 301 -4.20 -12.64 24.78
C ARG A 301 -3.00 -12.80 25.73
N LYS A 302 -1.84 -13.23 25.23
CA LYS A 302 -0.58 -13.29 26.00
C LYS A 302 0.30 -12.10 25.66
N ILE A 303 0.82 -11.42 26.68
CA ILE A 303 1.75 -10.30 26.51
C ILE A 303 3.06 -10.84 25.92
N VAL A 304 3.43 -10.34 24.74
CA VAL A 304 4.70 -10.66 24.07
C VAL A 304 5.70 -9.51 24.26
N ILE A 305 5.21 -8.27 24.24
CA ILE A 305 6.01 -7.07 24.48
C ILE A 305 5.24 -6.19 25.46
N ASP A 306 5.89 -5.78 26.54
CA ASP A 306 5.41 -4.76 27.48
C ASP A 306 6.42 -3.61 27.47
N HIS A 307 6.09 -2.52 26.79
CA HIS A 307 6.91 -1.32 26.61
C HIS A 307 6.16 -0.12 27.20
N ASP A 308 5.71 -0.29 28.44
CA ASP A 308 4.83 0.63 29.14
C ASP A 308 5.61 1.74 29.90
N GLY A 309 4.96 2.88 30.10
CA GLY A 309 5.51 4.05 30.77
C GLY A 309 5.69 5.25 29.84
N ILE A 310 6.01 6.41 30.44
CA ILE A 310 6.35 7.63 29.71
C ILE A 310 7.81 7.53 29.23
N HIS A 311 8.04 7.65 27.93
CA HIS A 311 9.38 7.59 27.34
C HIS A 311 9.38 8.08 25.89
N GLY A 312 10.48 8.63 25.41
CA GLY A 312 10.64 8.94 23.98
C GLY A 312 10.53 7.72 23.06
N ASP A 313 10.43 7.95 21.75
CA ASP A 313 10.36 6.90 20.73
C ASP A 313 11.54 5.92 20.81
N THR A 314 11.26 4.72 21.35
CA THR A 314 12.24 3.65 21.51
C THR A 314 11.63 2.31 21.13
N ALA A 315 12.45 1.43 20.55
CA ALA A 315 12.02 0.13 20.10
C ALA A 315 12.29 -0.97 21.13
N LYS A 316 11.32 -1.86 21.31
CA LYS A 316 11.43 -3.11 22.07
C LYS A 316 10.97 -4.29 21.23
N SER A 317 11.69 -5.40 21.34
CA SER A 317 11.35 -6.64 20.63
C SER A 317 10.99 -7.76 21.60
N GLY A 318 10.10 -8.65 21.15
CA GLY A 318 9.65 -9.82 21.89
C GLY A 318 9.56 -11.04 20.97
N LYS A 319 9.88 -12.22 21.50
CA LYS A 319 9.86 -13.47 20.75
C LYS A 319 8.67 -14.33 21.18
N VAL A 320 7.96 -14.91 20.23
CA VAL A 320 6.82 -15.81 20.48
C VAL A 320 6.83 -16.96 19.46
N LYS A 321 6.45 -18.15 19.92
CA LYS A 321 6.27 -19.33 19.05
C LYS A 321 4.82 -19.38 18.59
N LEU A 322 4.60 -19.42 17.27
CA LEU A 322 3.27 -19.46 16.66
C LEU A 322 3.13 -20.69 15.78
N GLU A 323 1.90 -21.17 15.63
CA GLU A 323 1.56 -22.22 14.68
C GLU A 323 1.09 -21.59 13.36
N LYS A 324 1.14 -22.33 12.25
CA LYS A 324 0.59 -21.84 10.98
C LYS A 324 -0.92 -21.60 11.13
N GLY A 325 -1.39 -20.44 10.66
CA GLY A 325 -2.80 -20.08 10.63
C GLY A 325 -3.07 -18.71 11.27
N SER A 326 -4.34 -18.44 11.55
CA SER A 326 -4.77 -17.16 12.10
C SER A 326 -4.55 -17.10 13.62
N HIS A 327 -3.98 -16.00 14.11
CA HIS A 327 -3.77 -15.72 15.52
C HIS A 327 -4.32 -14.34 15.90
N HIS A 328 -4.85 -14.20 17.11
CA HIS A 328 -5.34 -12.90 17.57
C HIS A 328 -4.18 -11.98 17.90
N ILE A 329 -4.22 -10.73 17.43
CA ILE A 329 -3.23 -9.70 17.73
C ILE A 329 -3.91 -8.48 18.34
N GLU A 330 -3.35 -8.00 19.45
CA GLU A 330 -3.77 -6.77 20.10
C GLU A 330 -2.55 -5.87 20.36
N VAL A 331 -2.67 -4.58 20.03
CA VAL A 331 -1.66 -3.57 20.32
C VAL A 331 -2.32 -2.44 21.10
N GLN A 332 -1.87 -2.24 22.33
CA GLN A 332 -2.30 -1.17 23.21
C GLN A 332 -1.26 -0.06 23.16
N TYR A 333 -1.70 1.19 23.11
CA TYR A 333 -0.84 2.35 23.06
C TYR A 333 -1.51 3.51 23.82
N PHE A 334 -0.73 4.32 24.54
CA PHE A 334 -1.18 5.63 25.01
C PHE A 334 -0.10 6.67 24.74
N GLU A 335 -0.56 7.88 24.45
CA GLU A 335 0.25 9.08 24.35
C GLU A 335 -0.09 9.97 25.55
N GLY A 336 0.88 10.16 26.44
CA GLY A 336 0.78 11.04 27.59
C GLY A 336 1.00 12.50 27.20
N GLY A 337 2.05 12.76 26.42
CA GLY A 337 2.19 13.97 25.64
C GLY A 337 3.60 14.20 25.08
N GLY A 338 3.70 14.92 23.97
CA GLY A 338 4.94 15.05 23.22
C GLY A 338 4.70 14.89 21.72
N GLU A 339 5.44 13.97 21.10
CA GLU A 339 5.15 13.54 19.72
C GLU A 339 4.55 12.14 19.76
N GLU A 340 3.48 11.89 19.01
CA GLU A 340 2.89 10.55 18.97
C GLU A 340 3.59 9.67 17.92
N SER A 341 4.08 8.50 18.33
CA SER A 341 4.65 7.53 17.40
C SER A 341 4.30 6.10 17.77
N LEU A 342 3.99 5.31 16.74
CA LEU A 342 3.77 3.88 16.88
C LEU A 342 4.24 3.16 15.62
N TYR A 343 5.11 2.19 15.82
CA TYR A 343 5.56 1.23 14.81
C TYR A 343 5.39 -0.19 15.35
N VAL A 344 4.89 -1.08 14.52
CA VAL A 344 4.83 -2.52 14.77
C VAL A 344 5.42 -3.24 13.56
N GLY A 345 6.33 -4.17 13.83
CA GLY A 345 6.94 -5.01 12.81
C GLY A 345 7.13 -6.43 13.32
N TRP A 346 7.39 -7.35 12.40
CA TRP A 346 7.72 -8.72 12.76
C TRP A 346 8.76 -9.33 11.82
N ARG A 347 9.47 -10.34 12.32
CA ARG A 347 10.35 -11.21 11.54
C ARG A 347 9.81 -12.63 11.60
N ILE A 348 9.66 -13.22 10.42
CA ILE A 348 9.26 -14.62 10.28
C ILE A 348 10.42 -15.58 10.61
N PRO A 349 10.16 -16.85 10.96
CA PRO A 349 11.19 -17.80 11.34
C PRO A 349 12.26 -17.95 10.25
N GLY A 350 13.53 -17.81 10.61
CA GLY A 350 14.67 -17.93 9.69
C GLY A 350 14.92 -16.71 8.79
N SER A 351 14.07 -15.67 8.81
CA SER A 351 14.30 -14.42 8.07
C SER A 351 15.10 -13.42 8.91
N LYS A 352 16.02 -12.71 8.27
CA LYS A 352 16.66 -11.51 8.85
C LYS A 352 15.86 -10.22 8.56
N LYS A 353 14.98 -10.24 7.55
CA LYS A 353 14.15 -9.10 7.13
C LYS A 353 12.96 -8.93 8.06
N GLU A 354 12.85 -7.72 8.62
CA GLU A 354 11.66 -7.25 9.34
C GLU A 354 10.60 -6.80 8.33
N ILE A 355 9.36 -7.24 8.54
CA ILE A 355 8.20 -6.89 7.72
C ILE A 355 7.36 -5.90 8.53
N PRO A 356 7.07 -4.70 8.00
CA PRO A 356 6.27 -3.71 8.72
C PRO A 356 4.79 -4.10 8.76
N LEU A 357 4.24 -4.14 9.97
CA LEU A 357 2.81 -4.29 10.26
C LEU A 357 2.12 -2.93 10.45
N SER A 358 2.88 -1.85 10.55
CA SER A 358 2.42 -0.46 10.52
C SER A 358 2.52 0.17 9.13
N LEU A 359 1.75 1.23 8.89
CA LEU A 359 1.99 2.14 7.76
C LEU A 359 3.26 2.99 7.99
N ASN A 360 3.43 3.49 9.22
CA ASN A 360 4.64 4.21 9.60
C ASN A 360 5.84 3.28 9.47
N ARG A 361 6.96 3.81 8.98
CA ARG A 361 8.23 3.08 9.02
C ARG A 361 8.74 3.05 10.45
N ARG A 362 9.52 2.01 10.76
CA ARG A 362 10.33 2.02 11.99
C ARG A 362 11.13 3.31 11.99
N PRO A 363 11.13 4.08 13.09
CA PRO A 363 11.84 5.35 13.14
C PRO A 363 13.29 5.13 12.75
N SER A 364 13.67 5.63 11.58
CA SER A 364 15.06 5.88 11.23
C SER A 364 15.37 7.30 11.68
N GLY A 365 15.23 7.57 12.99
CA GLY A 365 15.49 8.87 13.60
C GLY A 365 14.90 10.09 12.87
N GLY A 366 13.69 9.97 12.30
CA GLY A 366 13.06 11.03 11.50
C GLY A 366 11.53 10.97 11.57
N ASN A 367 10.94 11.97 12.22
CA ASN A 367 9.52 12.09 12.59
C ASN A 367 8.55 12.09 11.41
N SER A 368 7.39 11.45 11.62
CA SER A 368 6.16 11.57 10.81
C SER A 368 5.56 13.00 10.86
N PRO A 369 4.72 13.40 9.89
CA PRO A 369 4.09 14.73 9.82
C PRO A 369 3.15 15.03 11.01
N SER A 370 3.39 16.11 11.75
CA SER A 370 2.61 16.55 12.92
C SER A 370 1.87 17.90 12.75
N GLY A 371 1.70 18.46 11.54
CA GLY A 371 0.54 19.34 11.29
C GLY A 371 0.64 20.56 10.37
N GLN A 372 1.66 20.71 9.51
CA GLN A 372 1.62 21.71 8.42
C GLN A 372 2.12 21.08 7.11
N LEU A 373 1.36 20.09 6.63
CA LEU A 373 1.63 19.49 5.34
C LEU A 373 1.52 20.54 4.23
N LEU A 374 2.62 20.78 3.51
CA LEU A 374 2.59 21.57 2.30
C LEU A 374 2.01 20.73 1.17
N VAL A 375 0.91 21.18 0.60
CA VAL A 375 0.25 20.51 -0.52
C VAL A 375 0.48 21.31 -1.79
N ALA A 376 0.97 20.64 -2.82
CA ALA A 376 1.06 21.16 -4.18
C ALA A 376 -0.22 20.79 -4.93
N GLU A 377 -1.19 21.72 -4.96
CA GLU A 377 -2.50 21.47 -5.58
C GLU A 377 -2.49 21.80 -7.08
N ASN A 378 -2.19 23.06 -7.43
CA ASN A 378 -2.33 23.58 -8.79
C ASN A 378 -1.00 23.96 -9.47
N GLU A 379 0.03 24.24 -8.68
CA GLU A 379 1.37 24.63 -9.14
C GLU A 379 2.44 24.03 -8.23
N ALA A 380 3.68 24.00 -8.69
CA ALA A 380 4.79 23.51 -7.88
C ALA A 380 5.00 24.36 -6.63
N ARG A 381 5.16 23.70 -5.47
CA ARG A 381 5.47 24.32 -4.19
C ARG A 381 6.93 24.12 -3.85
N ILE A 382 7.59 25.18 -3.38
CA ILE A 382 9.00 25.16 -3.03
C ILE A 382 9.17 25.19 -1.51
N TYR A 383 9.98 24.28 -0.99
CA TYR A 383 10.35 24.22 0.42
C TYR A 383 11.88 24.27 0.55
N ARG A 384 12.42 25.41 1.01
CA ARG A 384 13.87 25.58 1.21
C ARG A 384 14.21 25.44 2.68
N ASN A 385 14.73 24.29 3.07
CA ASN A 385 15.14 24.04 4.44
C ASN A 385 16.08 22.84 4.54
N PHE A 386 16.39 22.41 5.77
CA PHE A 386 17.13 21.18 6.03
C PHE A 386 16.24 19.97 5.74
N ILE A 387 16.56 19.20 4.69
CA ILE A 387 15.79 18.02 4.30
C ILE A 387 16.65 16.77 4.51
N GLN A 388 16.11 15.76 5.18
CA GLN A 388 16.82 14.51 5.48
C GLN A 388 17.26 13.86 4.17
N GLY A 389 18.53 13.47 4.07
CA GLY A 389 19.14 12.89 2.87
C GLY A 389 19.52 13.89 1.75
N ALA A 390 19.03 15.13 1.79
CA ALA A 390 19.39 16.19 0.83
C ALA A 390 20.27 17.31 1.44
N GLY A 391 20.38 17.37 2.77
CA GLY A 391 21.32 18.25 3.45
C GLY A 391 20.78 19.65 3.77
N SER A 392 21.66 20.53 4.26
CA SER A 392 21.28 21.82 4.86
C SER A 392 21.00 22.94 3.84
N ARG A 393 21.22 22.68 2.55
CA ARG A 393 20.85 23.58 1.45
C ARG A 393 19.91 22.88 0.48
N ALA A 394 18.99 22.10 1.03
CA ALA A 394 18.03 21.38 0.23
C ALA A 394 16.90 22.30 -0.25
N ILE A 395 16.43 22.02 -1.46
CA ILE A 395 15.30 22.67 -2.10
C ILE A 395 14.30 21.57 -2.44
N GLY A 396 13.29 21.41 -1.61
CA GLY A 396 12.14 20.57 -1.90
C GLY A 396 11.26 21.20 -2.97
N VAL A 397 10.79 20.40 -3.91
CA VAL A 397 9.78 20.80 -4.90
C VAL A 397 8.68 19.76 -4.87
N GLY A 398 7.48 20.17 -4.48
CA GLY A 398 6.29 19.35 -4.58
C GLY A 398 5.52 19.74 -5.82
N TYR A 399 5.25 18.79 -6.70
CA TYR A 399 4.45 19.02 -7.90
C TYR A 399 2.99 18.61 -7.68
N PRO A 400 2.04 19.28 -8.36
CA PRO A 400 0.68 18.76 -8.52
C PRO A 400 0.68 17.29 -8.95
N GLY A 401 -0.21 16.50 -8.34
CA GLY A 401 -0.28 15.05 -8.60
C GLY A 401 0.63 14.19 -7.73
N GLY A 402 1.35 14.78 -6.76
CA GLY A 402 2.02 14.03 -5.70
C GLY A 402 3.38 13.45 -6.09
N LEU A 403 4.02 13.93 -7.16
CA LEU A 403 5.45 13.71 -7.37
C LEU A 403 6.22 14.80 -6.63
N ASN A 404 7.28 14.42 -5.94
CA ASN A 404 8.09 15.36 -5.18
C ASN A 404 9.58 15.08 -5.39
N LEU A 405 10.42 16.12 -5.24
CA LEU A 405 11.87 15.99 -5.22
C LEU A 405 12.50 16.82 -4.12
N ALA A 406 13.72 16.46 -3.75
CA ALA A 406 14.62 17.33 -2.99
C ALA A 406 15.94 17.48 -3.74
N TYR A 407 16.28 18.73 -4.07
CA TYR A 407 17.51 19.11 -4.73
C TYR A 407 18.55 19.54 -3.68
N ASP A 408 19.73 18.93 -3.70
CA ASP A 408 20.86 19.29 -2.85
C ASP A 408 21.70 20.36 -3.54
N ALA A 409 21.52 21.62 -3.14
CA ALA A 409 22.26 22.74 -3.73
C ALA A 409 23.74 22.79 -3.34
N ASN A 410 24.23 21.92 -2.47
CA ASN A 410 25.66 21.79 -2.17
C ASN A 410 26.40 20.94 -3.19
N ASN A 411 25.70 19.93 -3.69
CA ASN A 411 26.26 18.97 -4.64
C ASN A 411 25.64 19.09 -6.02
N MET A 412 24.68 19.99 -6.22
CA MET A 412 24.05 20.30 -7.50
C MET A 412 23.35 19.07 -8.09
N ARG A 413 22.73 18.27 -7.21
CA ARG A 413 22.07 17.02 -7.58
C ARG A 413 20.62 16.99 -7.10
N ILE A 414 19.80 16.19 -7.79
CA ILE A 414 18.56 15.69 -7.20
C ILE A 414 18.96 14.59 -6.22
N ALA A 415 18.76 14.85 -4.93
CA ALA A 415 19.14 13.92 -3.88
C ALA A 415 18.11 12.80 -3.72
N MET A 416 16.83 13.09 -3.97
CA MET A 416 15.75 12.12 -3.89
C MET A 416 14.49 12.56 -4.63
N LEU A 417 13.68 11.56 -4.97
CA LEU A 417 12.32 11.66 -5.47
C LEU A 417 11.39 10.86 -4.55
N TRP A 418 10.15 11.27 -4.37
CA TRP A 418 9.15 10.48 -3.63
C TRP A 418 7.73 10.78 -4.12
N LEU A 419 6.79 9.92 -3.72
CA LEU A 419 5.39 9.96 -4.14
C LEU A 419 4.45 10.27 -2.96
N GLY A 420 3.32 10.89 -3.26
CA GLY A 420 2.29 11.25 -2.27
C GLY A 420 2.56 12.62 -1.64
N ASP A 421 2.43 12.67 -0.32
CA ASP A 421 2.53 13.91 0.45
C ASP A 421 3.91 14.56 0.30
N PHE A 422 3.93 15.87 0.08
CA PHE A 422 5.17 16.59 -0.20
C PHE A 422 6.03 16.67 1.06
N ILE A 423 5.76 17.60 1.97
CA ILE A 423 6.60 17.77 3.16
C ILE A 423 5.84 18.46 4.28
N ASP A 424 6.10 18.08 5.53
CA ASP A 424 5.60 18.81 6.69
C ASP A 424 6.52 19.98 7.02
N ALA A 425 6.02 21.20 6.86
CA ALA A 425 6.81 22.39 7.12
C ALA A 425 6.86 22.78 8.60
N LYS A 426 6.00 22.19 9.45
CA LYS A 426 5.78 22.58 10.85
C LYS A 426 7.08 22.75 11.62
N ARG A 427 8.00 21.79 11.48
CA ARG A 427 9.31 21.78 12.17
C ARG A 427 10.03 23.11 12.02
N HIS A 428 10.09 23.65 10.80
CA HIS A 428 10.90 24.83 10.51
C HIS A 428 10.12 26.14 10.44
N TRP A 429 8.78 26.10 10.50
CA TRP A 429 7.94 27.29 10.39
C TRP A 429 7.40 27.79 11.73
N ASN A 430 7.29 26.94 12.73
CA ASN A 430 6.82 27.32 14.06
C ASN A 430 7.96 27.67 15.05
N GLY A 431 9.18 27.97 14.56
CA GLY A 431 10.32 28.40 15.38
C GLY A 431 11.68 28.23 14.69
N ARG A 432 12.79 28.30 15.47
CA ARG A 432 14.16 27.99 14.99
C ARG A 432 14.40 26.47 14.88
N GLY A 433 13.41 25.72 14.38
CA GLY A 433 13.41 24.27 14.35
C GLY A 433 14.77 23.70 13.94
N GLN A 434 15.39 22.95 14.83
CA GLN A 434 16.65 22.26 14.55
C GLN A 434 16.34 20.90 13.91
N GLY A 435 17.26 20.39 13.09
CA GLY A 435 17.17 19.06 12.51
C GLY A 435 16.79 19.04 11.03
N TYR A 436 16.54 17.84 10.50
CA TYR A 436 16.30 17.60 9.07
C TYR A 436 14.91 17.03 8.86
N GLN A 437 14.09 17.70 8.04
CA GLN A 437 12.74 17.25 7.74
C GLN A 437 12.75 16.08 6.73
N PRO A 438 12.21 14.89 7.06
CA PRO A 438 12.04 13.82 6.08
C PRO A 438 10.92 14.13 5.07
N PRO A 439 10.92 13.43 3.91
CA PRO A 439 9.75 13.34 3.04
C PRO A 439 8.49 12.93 3.82
N ALA A 440 7.35 13.56 3.52
CA ALA A 440 6.07 13.15 4.11
C ALA A 440 5.44 11.95 3.38
N GLY A 441 5.81 11.75 2.11
CA GLY A 441 5.29 10.68 1.27
C GLY A 441 6.12 9.40 1.27
N GLU A 442 5.78 8.51 0.34
CA GLU A 442 6.30 7.15 0.25
C GLU A 442 7.13 6.93 -1.02
N SER A 443 7.58 5.68 -1.25
CA SER A 443 8.26 5.26 -2.47
C SER A 443 9.48 6.14 -2.81
N VAL A 444 10.34 6.38 -1.83
CA VAL A 444 11.52 7.23 -2.01
C VAL A 444 12.54 6.56 -2.93
N ILE A 445 12.91 7.23 -4.02
CA ILE A 445 14.09 6.92 -4.85
C ILE A 445 15.21 7.87 -4.45
N ASN A 446 16.37 7.32 -4.08
CA ASN A 446 17.54 8.13 -3.79
C ASN A 446 18.38 8.34 -5.06
N GLY A 447 18.76 9.59 -5.32
CA GLY A 447 19.74 9.91 -6.36
C GLY A 447 21.16 9.49 -5.94
N PRO A 448 22.08 9.33 -6.91
CA PRO A 448 23.47 9.00 -6.59
C PRO A 448 24.07 10.06 -5.66
N PRO A 449 24.94 9.69 -4.70
CA PRO A 449 25.61 10.67 -3.81
C PRO A 449 26.53 11.61 -4.61
N GLY A 450 27.26 12.51 -3.95
CA GLY A 450 28.30 13.34 -4.60
C GLY A 450 27.81 14.29 -5.69
N VAL A 451 28.73 14.79 -6.52
CA VAL A 451 28.44 15.76 -7.60
C VAL A 451 27.90 15.09 -8.87
N PRO A 452 27.08 15.77 -9.70
CA PRO A 452 26.45 15.16 -10.87
C PRO A 452 27.40 14.91 -12.04
N PHE A 453 28.42 15.73 -12.24
CA PHE A 453 29.39 15.63 -13.34
C PHE A 453 30.82 15.51 -12.81
N ALA A 454 31.65 14.80 -13.57
CA ALA A 454 33.08 14.70 -13.33
C ALA A 454 33.80 14.40 -14.64
N THR A 455 35.05 14.85 -14.76
CA THR A 455 35.97 14.36 -15.79
C THR A 455 36.62 13.08 -15.30
N ILE A 456 36.42 11.96 -15.99
CA ILE A 456 36.96 10.65 -15.61
C ILE A 456 37.93 10.21 -16.70
N ASN A 457 39.23 10.24 -16.41
CA ASN A 457 40.27 9.89 -17.39
C ASN A 457 40.66 8.41 -17.33
N ASP A 458 40.45 7.77 -16.18
CA ASP A 458 40.65 6.33 -15.97
C ASP A 458 39.35 5.68 -15.48
N SER A 459 38.98 4.55 -16.09
CA SER A 459 37.86 3.72 -15.64
C SER A 459 37.87 3.37 -14.14
N LYS A 460 39.05 3.29 -13.52
CA LYS A 460 39.26 2.98 -12.11
C LYS A 460 39.26 4.22 -11.20
N GLU A 461 39.23 5.43 -11.77
CA GLU A 461 39.17 6.66 -11.00
C GLU A 461 37.86 6.73 -10.21
N PRO A 462 37.90 6.89 -8.87
CA PRO A 462 36.70 6.98 -8.06
C PRO A 462 35.89 8.22 -8.46
N TRP A 463 34.56 8.13 -8.35
CA TRP A 463 33.73 9.31 -8.55
C TRP A 463 34.07 10.36 -7.49
N PRO A 464 34.25 11.65 -7.85
CA PRO A 464 34.62 12.68 -6.88
C PRO A 464 33.61 12.79 -5.74
N ASP A 465 34.12 12.76 -4.52
CA ASP A 465 33.31 13.06 -3.34
C ASP A 465 32.96 14.56 -3.33
N SER A 466 31.79 14.83 -2.78
CA SER A 466 31.35 16.15 -2.33
C SER A 466 32.49 16.83 -1.56
N LEU A 467 33.12 17.89 -2.09
CA LEU A 467 34.11 18.66 -1.33
C LEU A 467 33.42 19.25 -0.09
N VAL A 468 33.60 18.58 1.04
CA VAL A 468 33.09 19.01 2.34
C VAL A 468 33.89 20.22 2.80
N ARG A 469 33.12 21.28 3.02
CA ARG A 469 33.38 22.52 3.77
C ARG A 469 34.03 22.32 5.15
N LYS A 470 35.23 21.76 5.26
CA LYS A 470 36.05 21.99 6.47
C LYS A 470 36.65 23.39 6.28
N GLU A 471 36.16 24.52 6.76
CA GLU A 471 35.33 24.91 7.89
C GLU A 471 34.65 26.25 7.51
N ASN A 472 33.78 26.78 8.37
CA ASN A 472 32.82 27.88 8.15
C ASN A 472 33.22 29.15 7.34
N ALA A 473 32.13 29.76 6.83
CA ALA A 473 31.91 31.14 6.37
C ALA A 473 32.22 31.51 4.90
N GLN A 474 31.14 31.82 4.16
CA GLN A 474 31.12 32.55 2.88
C GLN A 474 31.79 31.81 1.71
N LEU A 475 30.98 31.19 0.84
CA LEU A 475 31.47 30.63 -0.42
C LEU A 475 31.62 31.75 -1.48
N PRO A 476 32.84 32.01 -1.96
CA PRO A 476 33.12 32.29 -3.37
C PRO A 476 34.00 31.16 -3.96
N PRO A 477 34.18 31.08 -5.30
CA PRO A 477 34.27 29.83 -6.01
C PRO A 477 35.58 29.08 -5.73
N VAL A 478 35.48 27.77 -5.54
CA VAL A 478 36.60 26.88 -5.86
C VAL A 478 36.84 27.11 -7.35
N LYS A 479 37.96 27.75 -7.71
CA LYS A 479 38.28 28.14 -9.09
C LYS A 479 38.20 26.89 -9.97
N GLY A 480 37.21 26.80 -10.86
CA GLY A 480 36.96 25.63 -11.71
C GLY A 480 35.93 24.60 -11.19
N GLY A 481 35.35 24.79 -10.00
CA GLY A 481 34.40 23.86 -9.36
C GLY A 481 32.92 24.18 -9.62
N TYR A 482 32.04 23.64 -8.76
CA TYR A 482 30.59 23.86 -8.83
C TYR A 482 30.16 25.17 -8.19
N ILE A 483 29.35 25.97 -8.90
CA ILE A 483 28.72 27.19 -8.36
C ILE A 483 27.22 27.13 -8.59
N PHE A 484 26.43 27.12 -7.53
CA PHE A 484 24.97 27.16 -7.65
C PHE A 484 24.49 28.58 -7.96
N ASN A 485 23.84 28.75 -9.11
CA ASN A 485 23.34 30.04 -9.63
C ASN A 485 21.83 30.22 -9.37
N GLY A 486 21.29 29.49 -8.39
CA GLY A 486 19.87 29.52 -8.02
C GLY A 486 18.99 28.72 -8.98
N TYR A 487 17.69 28.99 -8.93
CA TYR A 487 16.70 28.40 -9.83
C TYR A 487 15.71 29.47 -10.31
N ARG A 488 15.09 29.22 -11.47
CA ARG A 488 13.98 30.01 -12.02
C ARG A 488 12.72 29.17 -12.03
N LEU A 489 11.57 29.76 -11.72
CA LEU A 489 10.27 29.08 -11.88
C LEU A 489 9.65 29.55 -13.18
N THR A 490 9.19 28.62 -14.01
CA THR A 490 8.70 28.92 -15.36
C THR A 490 7.26 28.44 -15.53
N GLY A 491 6.45 29.24 -16.23
CA GLY A 491 5.05 28.93 -16.53
C GLY A 491 4.12 29.02 -15.31
N GLN A 492 2.83 28.76 -15.55
CA GLN A 492 1.81 28.73 -14.50
C GLN A 492 2.00 27.55 -13.53
N GLU A 493 2.57 26.45 -14.00
CA GLU A 493 2.89 25.28 -13.17
C GLU A 493 4.11 25.50 -12.26
N ARG A 494 4.85 26.61 -12.45
CA ARG A 494 6.04 26.99 -11.69
C ARG A 494 7.14 25.92 -11.66
N ILE A 495 7.35 25.24 -12.79
CA ILE A 495 8.41 24.22 -12.92
C ILE A 495 9.78 24.87 -12.67
N PRO A 496 10.60 24.36 -11.75
CA PRO A 496 11.91 24.93 -11.48
C PRO A 496 12.93 24.51 -12.55
N THR A 497 13.78 25.45 -12.95
CA THR A 497 15.03 25.21 -13.65
C THR A 497 16.18 25.53 -12.70
N PHE A 498 16.87 24.52 -12.19
CA PHE A 498 18.05 24.68 -11.36
C PHE A 498 19.25 25.04 -12.24
N ARG A 499 20.05 26.01 -11.81
CA ARG A 499 21.17 26.53 -12.59
C ARG A 499 22.43 26.47 -11.77
N TYR A 500 23.51 26.02 -12.39
CA TYR A 500 24.83 26.03 -11.77
C TYR A 500 25.91 26.05 -12.85
N THR A 501 27.14 26.35 -12.47
CA THR A 501 28.31 26.14 -13.33
C THR A 501 29.14 24.99 -12.81
N PHE A 502 29.89 24.35 -13.71
CA PHE A 502 30.95 23.40 -13.43
C PHE A 502 32.15 23.81 -14.28
N GLY A 503 33.16 24.41 -13.64
CA GLY A 503 34.23 25.08 -14.38
C GLY A 503 33.69 26.21 -15.25
N ALA A 504 34.02 26.18 -16.54
CA ALA A 504 33.50 27.14 -17.54
C ALA A 504 32.12 26.76 -18.09
N LEU A 505 31.62 25.56 -17.79
CA LEU A 505 30.32 25.10 -18.28
C LEU A 505 29.18 25.70 -17.47
N SER A 506 28.12 26.11 -18.15
CA SER A 506 26.83 26.44 -17.56
C SER A 506 25.88 25.25 -17.71
N ILE A 507 25.15 24.92 -16.65
CA ILE A 507 24.22 23.81 -16.60
C ILE A 507 22.83 24.31 -16.19
N GLU A 508 21.83 23.95 -16.96
CA GLU A 508 20.42 24.03 -16.59
C GLU A 508 19.85 22.63 -16.39
N ASP A 509 19.28 22.38 -15.22
CA ASP A 509 18.64 21.13 -14.82
C ASP A 509 17.15 21.38 -14.61
N ILE A 510 16.35 20.80 -15.51
CA ILE A 510 14.91 21.06 -15.65
C ILE A 510 14.15 19.78 -15.27
N PRO A 511 13.83 19.59 -13.98
CA PRO A 511 13.00 18.49 -13.52
C PRO A 511 11.51 18.77 -13.76
N SER A 512 10.78 17.75 -14.20
CA SER A 512 9.33 17.83 -14.40
C SER A 512 8.67 16.46 -14.20
N PRO A 513 7.48 16.39 -13.60
CA PRO A 513 6.65 15.19 -13.68
C PRO A 513 6.18 14.98 -15.12
N GLN A 514 5.96 13.73 -15.51
CA GLN A 514 5.33 13.37 -16.78
C GLN A 514 4.14 12.46 -16.50
N GLY A 515 3.05 12.71 -17.21
CA GLY A 515 1.79 12.02 -17.00
C GLY A 515 1.14 12.41 -15.66
N SER A 516 -0.12 12.00 -15.49
CA SER A 516 -0.76 12.05 -14.17
C SER A 516 -0.27 10.86 -13.33
N PHE A 517 -0.31 11.00 -12.00
CA PHE A 517 -0.07 9.87 -11.09
C PHE A 517 -0.88 8.62 -11.48
N GLU A 518 -2.06 8.79 -12.07
CA GLU A 518 -2.96 7.73 -12.52
C GLU A 518 -2.54 7.04 -13.84
N SER A 519 -1.57 7.59 -14.58
CA SER A 519 -1.09 7.09 -15.88
C SER A 519 -0.02 6.00 -15.76
N SER A 520 0.03 5.07 -16.71
CA SER A 520 1.17 4.15 -16.91
C SER A 520 2.44 4.87 -17.35
N GLU A 521 2.30 6.06 -17.91
CA GLU A 521 3.41 6.94 -18.32
C GLU A 521 3.96 7.77 -17.15
N PHE A 522 3.41 7.60 -15.93
CA PHE A 522 3.82 8.38 -14.78
C PHE A 522 5.30 8.18 -14.49
N SER A 523 6.04 9.25 -14.67
CA SER A 523 7.49 9.22 -14.60
C SER A 523 8.01 10.59 -14.21
N PHE A 524 9.26 10.62 -13.78
CA PHE A 524 9.99 11.84 -13.60
C PHE A 524 10.88 12.08 -14.81
N LYS A 525 10.72 13.22 -15.48
CA LYS A 525 11.58 13.64 -16.59
C LYS A 525 12.52 14.74 -16.12
N ARG A 526 13.80 14.56 -16.41
CA ARG A 526 14.85 15.53 -16.17
C ARG A 526 15.54 15.87 -17.49
N ILE A 527 15.57 17.15 -17.84
CA ILE A 527 16.33 17.63 -19.00
C ILE A 527 17.55 18.37 -18.47
N LEU A 528 18.74 17.94 -18.91
CA LEU A 528 20.00 18.61 -18.60
C LEU A 528 20.52 19.29 -19.87
N LYS A 529 20.70 20.61 -19.80
CA LYS A 529 21.30 21.42 -20.85
C LYS A 529 22.65 21.93 -20.36
N ILE A 530 23.67 21.76 -21.17
CA ILE A 530 25.05 22.11 -20.86
C ILE A 530 25.54 23.02 -21.97
N SER A 531 26.14 24.16 -21.63
CA SER A 531 26.73 25.08 -22.60
C SER A 531 28.09 25.58 -22.14
N GLY A 532 28.96 25.87 -23.10
CA GLY A 532 30.34 26.30 -22.91
C GLY A 532 31.33 25.44 -23.69
N ASP A 533 32.63 25.71 -23.48
CA ASP A 533 33.71 25.04 -24.20
C ASP A 533 33.71 23.52 -23.94
N PRO A 534 33.76 22.67 -24.99
CA PRO A 534 33.76 21.22 -24.84
C PRO A 534 34.84 20.69 -23.91
N VAL A 535 34.41 19.91 -22.91
CA VAL A 535 35.31 19.25 -21.95
C VAL A 535 35.46 17.79 -22.32
N LYS A 536 36.70 17.34 -22.54
CA LYS A 536 37.01 15.93 -22.82
C LYS A 536 36.74 15.06 -21.58
N ASN A 537 36.31 13.82 -21.82
CA ASN A 537 36.07 12.81 -20.78
C ASN A 537 35.09 13.25 -19.69
N LEU A 538 34.14 14.13 -20.03
CA LEU A 538 33.09 14.56 -19.12
C LEU A 538 31.98 13.51 -19.04
N TYR A 539 31.64 13.11 -17.82
CA TYR A 539 30.54 12.18 -17.55
C TYR A 539 29.54 12.80 -16.58
N PHE A 540 28.29 12.38 -16.71
CA PHE A 540 27.25 12.56 -15.70
C PHE A 540 26.97 11.24 -14.99
N ARG A 541 26.94 11.20 -13.66
CA ARG A 541 26.56 10.00 -12.91
C ARG A 541 25.05 9.96 -12.72
N ALA A 542 24.39 9.08 -13.47
CA ALA A 542 22.94 8.93 -13.45
C ALA A 542 22.44 8.06 -12.29
N ALA A 543 23.21 7.04 -11.89
CA ALA A 543 22.86 6.15 -10.78
C ALA A 543 24.11 5.52 -10.13
N SER A 544 23.93 5.07 -8.90
CA SER A 544 24.86 4.19 -8.18
C SER A 544 24.05 3.22 -7.32
N GLY A 545 24.31 1.92 -7.42
CA GLY A 545 23.53 0.86 -6.78
C GLY A 545 24.33 -0.42 -6.56
N GLN A 546 23.72 -1.40 -5.90
CA GLN A 546 24.30 -2.74 -5.77
C GLN A 546 24.21 -3.52 -7.10
N SER A 547 23.13 -3.28 -7.83
CA SER A 547 22.83 -3.88 -9.13
C SER A 547 22.37 -2.79 -10.11
N ILE A 548 22.87 -2.91 -11.34
CA ILE A 548 22.47 -2.10 -12.49
C ILE A 548 22.43 -3.07 -13.67
N GLU A 549 21.27 -3.23 -14.26
CA GLU A 549 21.00 -4.17 -15.35
C GLU A 549 20.34 -3.44 -16.52
N LEU A 550 20.82 -3.71 -17.74
CA LEU A 550 20.21 -3.21 -18.97
C LEU A 550 19.24 -4.27 -19.49
N THR A 551 18.00 -3.88 -19.72
CA THR A 551 16.94 -4.70 -20.31
C THR A 551 16.88 -4.54 -21.84
N ASP A 552 16.14 -5.42 -22.51
CA ASP A 552 16.00 -5.44 -23.98
C ASP A 552 15.31 -4.18 -24.56
N ASP A 553 14.63 -3.39 -23.72
CA ASP A 553 13.92 -2.16 -24.10
C ASP A 553 14.71 -0.87 -23.80
N ASP A 554 16.05 -0.96 -23.70
CA ASP A 554 16.95 0.14 -23.37
C ASP A 554 16.64 0.81 -22.01
N THR A 555 16.14 0.01 -21.05
CA THR A 555 15.91 0.44 -19.67
C THR A 555 17.02 -0.05 -18.74
N TYR A 556 17.51 0.84 -17.88
CA TYR A 556 18.46 0.50 -16.83
C TYR A 556 17.70 0.31 -15.51
N LEU A 557 17.65 -0.91 -15.00
CA LEU A 557 17.08 -1.26 -13.70
C LEU A 557 18.14 -1.15 -12.62
N ILE A 558 17.86 -0.35 -11.59
CA ILE A 558 18.73 -0.10 -10.43
C ILE A 558 18.09 -0.74 -9.20
N ASP A 559 18.78 -1.71 -8.60
CA ASP A 559 18.35 -2.39 -7.36
C ASP A 559 16.87 -2.85 -7.39
N ASP A 560 16.42 -3.35 -8.56
CA ASP A 560 15.06 -3.83 -8.86
C ASP A 560 13.90 -2.87 -8.52
N SER A 561 14.20 -1.60 -8.26
CA SER A 561 13.26 -0.63 -7.69
C SER A 561 13.12 0.65 -8.50
N THR A 562 14.13 0.97 -9.32
CA THR A 562 14.17 2.17 -10.14
C THR A 562 14.51 1.82 -11.57
N ALA A 563 13.72 2.32 -12.52
CA ALA A 563 13.99 2.21 -13.94
C ALA A 563 14.41 3.55 -14.53
N LEU A 564 15.48 3.54 -15.33
CA LEU A 564 16.03 4.71 -16.01
C LEU A 564 16.05 4.50 -17.53
N ASN A 565 15.55 5.48 -18.27
CA ASN A 565 15.74 5.57 -19.72
C ASN A 565 16.34 6.93 -20.08
N PHE A 566 17.00 7.01 -21.23
CA PHE A 566 17.67 8.23 -21.67
C PHE A 566 17.40 8.54 -23.14
N LYS A 567 17.33 9.82 -23.47
CA LYS A 567 17.48 10.33 -24.84
C LYS A 567 18.72 11.19 -24.89
N LEU A 568 19.77 10.69 -25.53
CA LEU A 568 21.11 11.28 -25.52
C LEU A 568 21.90 10.91 -26.78
N GLU A 569 22.99 11.63 -27.03
CA GLU A 569 24.00 11.24 -28.01
C GLU A 569 25.07 10.35 -27.36
N GLY A 570 25.22 9.12 -27.85
CA GLY A 570 26.12 8.11 -27.30
C GLY A 570 25.39 6.97 -26.58
N LYS A 571 26.08 6.25 -25.69
CA LYS A 571 25.49 5.18 -24.87
C LYS A 571 25.94 5.31 -23.42
N PRO A 572 25.05 5.10 -22.44
CA PRO A 572 25.44 4.96 -21.04
C PRO A 572 26.49 3.85 -20.84
N VAL A 573 27.32 4.01 -19.82
CA VAL A 573 28.37 3.07 -19.45
C VAL A 573 28.10 2.60 -18.02
N ILE A 574 28.03 1.28 -17.83
CA ILE A 574 28.01 0.67 -16.49
C ILE A 574 29.46 0.34 -16.12
N ARG A 575 29.90 0.80 -14.95
CA ARG A 575 31.17 0.38 -14.36
C ARG A 575 31.00 -0.14 -12.96
N GLU A 576 31.91 -1.00 -12.53
CA GLU A 576 31.96 -1.51 -11.16
C GLU A 576 33.18 -0.92 -10.44
N ILE A 577 32.94 -0.32 -9.28
CA ILE A 577 33.99 0.31 -8.47
C ILE A 577 33.59 0.27 -7.00
N GLY A 578 34.51 -0.14 -6.12
CA GLY A 578 34.26 -0.17 -4.68
C GLY A 578 33.08 -1.07 -4.24
N GLY A 579 32.83 -2.17 -4.97
CA GLY A 579 31.73 -3.11 -4.67
C GLY A 579 30.34 -2.58 -5.01
N LYS A 580 30.24 -1.53 -5.83
CA LYS A 580 28.98 -0.99 -6.36
C LYS A 580 29.07 -0.82 -7.87
N LYS A 581 27.93 -0.77 -8.52
CA LYS A 581 27.81 -0.38 -9.93
C LYS A 581 27.45 1.11 -10.03
N GLU A 582 27.99 1.77 -11.04
CA GLU A 582 27.66 3.15 -11.41
C GLU A 582 27.18 3.19 -12.86
N LEU A 583 26.14 3.98 -13.12
CA LEU A 583 25.65 4.27 -14.47
C LEU A 583 26.10 5.67 -14.87
N LEU A 584 27.01 5.74 -15.84
CA LEU A 584 27.62 6.97 -16.30
C LEU A 584 27.11 7.33 -17.70
N ILE A 585 26.84 8.61 -17.91
CA ILE A 585 26.43 9.17 -19.19
C ILE A 585 27.61 9.98 -19.76
N PRO A 586 28.25 9.55 -20.85
CA PRO A 586 29.28 10.34 -21.50
C PRO A 586 28.65 11.59 -22.13
N ILE A 587 29.17 12.76 -21.81
CA ILE A 587 28.67 14.02 -22.37
C ILE A 587 29.32 14.26 -23.73
N LYS A 588 28.49 14.27 -24.77
CA LYS A 588 28.90 14.61 -26.14
C LYS A 588 28.43 16.01 -26.47
N PHE A 589 29.38 16.86 -26.85
CA PHE A 589 29.10 18.23 -27.26
C PHE A 589 28.88 18.26 -28.78
N SER A 590 27.83 18.97 -29.18
CA SER A 590 27.63 19.48 -30.53
C SER A 590 27.95 20.97 -30.52
N ASN A 591 29.09 21.34 -31.09
CA ASN A 591 29.70 22.66 -30.96
C ASN A 591 29.97 23.02 -29.48
N ASP A 592 29.31 24.06 -28.96
CA ASP A 592 29.46 24.62 -27.61
C ASP A 592 28.33 24.20 -26.67
N SER A 593 27.57 23.15 -27.01
CA SER A 593 26.45 22.69 -26.20
C SER A 593 26.27 21.18 -26.18
N ALA A 594 25.64 20.67 -25.12
CA ALA A 594 25.20 19.29 -24.99
C ALA A 594 23.83 19.24 -24.29
N MET A 595 23.02 18.25 -24.62
CA MET A 595 21.72 18.03 -23.97
C MET A 595 21.44 16.53 -23.85
N PHE A 596 20.80 16.14 -22.76
CA PHE A 596 20.12 14.85 -22.70
C PHE A 596 18.86 14.91 -21.84
N GLU A 597 17.96 13.96 -22.09
CA GLU A 597 16.78 13.70 -21.26
C GLU A 597 17.00 12.39 -20.47
N GLN A 598 16.65 12.41 -19.20
CA GLN A 598 16.56 11.25 -18.32
C GLN A 598 15.11 11.07 -17.88
N THR A 599 14.58 9.86 -18.04
CA THR A 599 13.28 9.45 -17.52
C THR A 599 13.49 8.45 -16.39
N ILE A 600 12.86 8.69 -15.24
CA ILE A 600 12.95 7.86 -14.03
C ILE A 600 11.56 7.32 -13.68
N ARG A 601 11.46 6.02 -13.45
CA ARG A 601 10.23 5.33 -13.04
C ARG A 601 10.45 4.47 -11.79
N TRP A 602 9.41 4.35 -10.99
CA TRP A 602 9.32 3.41 -9.86
C TRP A 602 8.93 2.02 -10.38
N GLN A 603 9.52 0.95 -9.83
CA GLN A 603 9.27 -0.44 -10.26
C GLN A 603 8.43 -1.26 -9.28
#